data_AF-A0A949GBL9-F1
#
_entry.id   AF-A0A949GBL9-F1
#
_cell.length_a   1.000
_cell.length_b   1.000
_cell.length_c   1.000
_cell.angle_alpha   90.00
_cell.angle_beta   90.00
_cell.angle_gamma   90.00
#
_symmetry.space_group_name_H-M   'P 1'
#
loop_
_entity.id
_entity.type
_entity.pdbx_description
1 polymer ?
#
loop_
_entity_poly.entity_id
_entity_poly.type
_entity_poly.pdbx_seq_one_letter_code
_entity_poly.pdbx_strand_id
1 'polypeptide(L)'
;MTTITSCTHQNFHANVAVGRLAADEAGEKIVGFSADIRVSCADCGKPFEWVGLPMGYSPLQPMCSVDATEARMPLKPQGEAMNCEGLSGFSIRIVE
;
A
#
# COMPACT_ATOMS: atom_id res chain seq x y z
N MET A 1 23.50 12.05 -18.11
CA MET A 1 23.78 10.62 -18.34
C MET A 1 24.02 9.99 -16.98
N THR A 2 23.00 9.36 -16.39
CA THR A 2 23.10 8.75 -15.07
C THR A 2 23.73 7.38 -15.23
N THR A 3 24.97 7.22 -14.78
CA THR A 3 25.66 5.94 -14.74
C THR A 3 24.87 4.97 -13.86
N ILE A 4 24.45 3.83 -14.42
CA ILE A 4 23.81 2.75 -13.67
C ILE A 4 24.89 2.07 -12.85
N THR A 5 25.17 2.62 -11.67
CA THR A 5 25.90 1.87 -10.64
C THR A 5 24.99 0.71 -10.26
N SER A 6 25.47 -0.53 -10.40
CA SER A 6 24.73 -1.74 -10.03
C SER A 6 24.36 -1.69 -8.55
N CYS A 7 23.16 -1.18 -8.26
CA CYS A 7 22.66 -1.06 -6.91
C CYS A 7 22.08 -2.41 -6.49
N THR A 8 22.53 -2.94 -5.35
CA THR A 8 22.04 -4.20 -4.78
C THR A 8 20.76 -4.01 -3.96
N HIS A 9 20.30 -2.77 -3.80
CA HIS A 9 19.06 -2.42 -3.12
C HIS A 9 18.95 -2.96 -1.69
N GLN A 10 19.98 -2.74 -0.87
CA GLN A 10 20.03 -3.23 0.52
C GLN A 10 19.40 -2.28 1.54
N ASN A 11 19.33 -0.98 1.23
CA ASN A 11 18.72 0.03 2.11
C ASN A 11 17.42 0.57 1.50
N PHE A 12 16.43 0.80 2.37
CA PHE A 12 15.06 1.14 1.98
C PHE A 12 14.59 2.40 2.71
N HIS A 13 13.85 3.24 2.01
CA HIS A 13 13.07 4.33 2.55
C HIS A 13 11.60 4.08 2.24
N ALA A 14 10.75 4.14 3.27
CA ALA A 14 9.31 3.99 3.13
C ALA A 14 8.62 5.29 3.57
N ASN A 15 7.69 5.75 2.75
CA ASN A 15 6.75 6.81 3.11
C ASN A 15 5.36 6.20 3.24
N VAL A 16 4.70 6.48 4.38
CA VAL A 16 3.33 6.03 4.64
C VAL A 16 2.50 7.26 4.97
N ALA A 17 1.49 7.54 4.15
CA ALA A 17 0.51 8.58 4.39
C ALA A 17 -0.84 7.92 4.71
N VAL A 18 -1.48 8.29 5.82
CA VAL A 18 -2.80 7.76 6.17
C VAL A 18 -3.88 8.79 5.85
N GLY A 19 -4.67 8.49 4.83
CA GLY A 19 -5.83 9.27 4.42
C GLY A 19 -7.11 8.85 5.15
N ARG A 20 -7.98 9.82 5.42
CA ARG A 20 -9.34 9.61 5.92
C ARG A 20 -10.33 9.73 4.77
N LEU A 21 -11.23 8.76 4.65
CA LEU A 21 -12.25 8.74 3.60
C LEU A 21 -13.54 9.27 4.18
N ALA A 22 -13.93 10.47 3.75
CA ALA A 22 -15.21 11.05 4.11
C ALA A 22 -16.30 10.62 3.13
N ALA A 23 -17.51 10.36 3.64
CA ALA A 23 -18.69 10.12 2.81
C ALA A 23 -19.40 11.42 2.39
N ASP A 24 -19.02 12.55 2.97
CA ASP A 24 -19.52 13.87 2.66
C ASP A 24 -18.35 14.82 2.37
N GLU A 25 -18.65 15.93 1.68
CA GLU A 25 -17.64 16.95 1.36
C GLU A 25 -17.20 17.74 2.60
N ALA A 26 -18.02 17.76 3.65
CA ALA A 26 -17.72 18.45 4.90
C ALA A 26 -16.63 17.74 5.74
N GLY A 27 -16.38 16.46 5.47
CA GLY A 27 -15.42 15.65 6.21
C GLY A 27 -15.91 15.17 7.57
N GLU A 28 -17.21 15.29 7.86
CA GLU A 28 -17.76 14.97 9.18
C GLU A 28 -17.96 13.47 9.37
N LYS A 29 -18.39 12.77 8.32
CA LYS A 29 -18.61 11.32 8.35
C LYS A 29 -17.45 10.56 7.70
N ILE A 30 -16.52 10.09 8.52
CA ILE A 30 -15.45 9.20 8.08
C ILE A 30 -15.98 7.76 7.92
N VAL A 31 -15.85 7.20 6.73
CA VAL A 31 -16.31 5.85 6.37
C VAL A 31 -15.17 4.85 6.18
N GLY A 32 -13.91 5.31 6.18
CA GLY A 32 -12.76 4.43 6.11
C GLY A 32 -11.44 5.17 6.19
N PHE A 33 -10.36 4.39 6.17
CA PHE A 33 -8.99 4.88 6.12
C PHE A 33 -8.21 4.11 5.06
N SER A 34 -7.25 4.79 4.43
CA SER A 34 -6.32 4.18 3.48
C SER A 34 -4.90 4.60 3.84
N ALA A 35 -3.97 3.66 3.89
CA ALA A 35 -2.54 3.96 3.89
C ALA A 35 -2.03 3.94 2.45
N ASP A 36 -1.49 5.07 2.01
CA ASP A 36 -0.77 5.20 0.75
C ASP A 36 0.72 5.02 1.05
N ILE A 37 1.31 3.97 0.48
CA ILE A 37 2.65 3.48 0.82
C ILE A 37 3.54 3.55 -0.41
N ARG A 38 4.66 4.25 -0.30
CA ARG A 38 5.71 4.28 -1.33
C ARG A 38 7.00 3.79 -0.74
N VAL A 39 7.72 2.95 -1.49
CA VAL A 39 9.03 2.42 -1.09
C VAL A 39 10.04 2.76 -2.16
N SER A 40 11.21 3.24 -1.75
CA SER A 40 12.33 3.54 -2.65
C SER A 40 13.63 3.01 -2.06
N CYS A 41 14.59 2.68 -2.91
CA CYS A 41 15.93 2.36 -2.45
C CYS A 41 16.58 3.62 -1.87
N ALA A 42 17.07 3.55 -0.63
CA ALA A 42 17.69 4.69 0.03
C ALA A 42 19.04 5.07 -0.60
N ASP A 43 19.70 4.14 -1.29
CA ASP A 43 21.02 4.35 -1.88
C ASP A 43 20.95 4.97 -3.29
N CYS A 44 20.09 4.43 -4.17
CA CYS A 44 20.00 4.87 -5.56
C CYS A 44 18.73 5.69 -5.89
N GLY A 45 17.80 5.80 -4.94
CA GLY A 45 16.56 6.57 -5.09
C GLY A 45 15.49 5.92 -5.98
N LYS A 46 15.76 4.74 -6.57
CA LYS A 46 14.79 4.08 -7.45
C LYS A 46 13.53 3.67 -6.66
N PRO A 47 12.31 4.00 -7.12
CA PRO A 47 11.09 3.48 -6.51
C PRO A 47 10.98 1.98 -6.77
N PHE A 48 10.42 1.27 -5.79
CA PHE A 48 10.01 -0.12 -5.97
C PHE A 48 8.60 -0.17 -6.56
N GLU A 49 8.34 -1.21 -7.34
CA GLU A 49 7.03 -1.50 -7.92
C GLU A 49 6.33 -2.58 -7.08
N TRP A 50 5.03 -2.39 -6.83
CA TRP A 50 4.20 -3.35 -6.12
C TRP A 50 3.77 -4.47 -7.07
N VAL A 51 4.14 -5.70 -6.72
CA VAL A 51 3.80 -6.90 -7.51
C VAL A 51 2.54 -7.56 -6.93
N GLY A 52 1.62 -7.95 -7.80
CA GLY A 52 0.42 -8.72 -7.43
C GLY A 52 -0.77 -7.90 -6.92
N LEU A 53 -0.65 -6.57 -6.82
CA LEU A 53 -1.77 -5.70 -6.51
C LEU A 53 -2.49 -5.26 -7.79
N PRO A 54 -3.84 -5.27 -7.81
CA PRO A 54 -4.58 -4.68 -8.92
C PRO A 54 -4.42 -3.16 -8.91
N MET A 55 -4.38 -2.56 -10.10
CA MET A 55 -4.34 -1.11 -10.25
C MET A 55 -5.70 -0.49 -9.90
N GLY A 56 -5.68 0.61 -9.14
CA GLY A 56 -6.87 1.40 -8.87
C GLY A 56 -6.97 1.87 -7.43
N TYR A 57 -8.21 1.95 -6.97
CA TYR A 57 -8.56 2.32 -5.61
C TYR A 57 -9.74 1.48 -5.14
N SER A 58 -9.65 0.93 -3.94
CA SER A 58 -10.77 0.25 -3.28
C SER A 58 -10.70 0.46 -1.77
N PRO A 59 -11.82 0.73 -1.10
CA PRO A 59 -11.87 0.80 0.36
C PRO A 59 -11.91 -0.60 1.02
N LEU A 60 -11.96 -1.68 0.24
CA LEU A 60 -12.14 -3.04 0.75
C LEU A 60 -10.96 -3.99 0.47
N GLN A 61 -10.12 -3.67 -0.52
CA GLN A 61 -8.97 -4.51 -0.85
C GLN A 61 -7.73 -3.68 -1.21
N PRO A 62 -6.53 -4.20 -0.92
CA PRO A 62 -5.27 -3.65 -1.41
C PRO A 62 -5.26 -3.40 -2.91
N MET A 63 -4.82 -2.21 -3.32
CA MET A 63 -4.61 -1.84 -4.72
C MET A 63 -3.30 -1.06 -4.88
N CYS A 64 -2.91 -0.74 -6.11
CA CYS A 64 -1.77 0.14 -6.39
C CYS A 64 -2.11 1.25 -7.40
N SER A 65 -1.25 2.25 -7.47
CA SER A 65 -1.27 3.27 -8.52
C SER A 65 -1.02 2.67 -9.91
N VAL A 66 -1.32 3.44 -10.95
CA VAL A 66 -1.17 3.00 -12.36
C VAL A 66 0.28 2.72 -12.74
N ASP A 67 1.24 3.42 -12.11
CA ASP A 67 2.67 3.19 -12.26
C ASP A 67 3.22 2.14 -11.28
N ALA A 68 2.35 1.52 -10.48
CA ALA A 68 2.68 0.54 -9.46
C ALA A 68 3.69 0.99 -8.38
N THR A 69 3.96 2.30 -8.22
CA THR A 69 4.94 2.80 -7.22
C THR A 69 4.31 3.16 -5.86
N GLU A 70 2.98 3.21 -5.78
CA GLU A 70 2.23 3.50 -4.57
C GLU A 70 1.19 2.40 -4.31
N ALA A 71 1.25 1.77 -3.13
CA ALA A 71 0.21 0.85 -2.70
C ALA A 71 -0.80 1.59 -1.85
N ARG A 72 -2.07 1.21 -1.99
CA ARG A 72 -3.22 1.80 -1.31
C ARG A 72 -3.88 0.71 -0.50
N MET A 73 -3.68 0.77 0.81
CA MET A 73 -4.02 -0.27 1.76
C MET A 73 -5.18 0.19 2.65
N PRO A 74 -6.38 -0.38 2.48
CA PRO A 74 -7.46 -0.15 3.42
C PRO A 74 -7.09 -0.60 4.82
N LEU A 75 -7.39 0.24 5.81
CA LEU A 75 -7.13 -0.05 7.22
C LEU A 75 -8.25 0.48 8.10
N LYS A 76 -8.29 -0.03 9.34
CA LYS A 76 -9.22 0.41 10.38
C LYS A 76 -8.50 0.51 11.72
N PRO A 77 -8.94 1.39 12.63
CA PRO A 77 -8.49 1.39 14.02
C PRO A 77 -8.76 0.04 14.69
N GLN A 78 -7.86 -0.32 15.62
CA GLN A 78 -8.00 -1.55 16.40
C GLN A 78 -9.29 -1.51 17.24
N GLY A 79 -10.03 -2.62 17.27
CA GLY A 79 -11.24 -2.76 18.08
C GLY A 79 -12.55 -2.32 17.39
N GLU A 80 -12.45 -1.67 16.22
CA GLU A 80 -13.61 -1.48 15.34
C GLU A 80 -13.92 -2.77 14.57
N ALA A 81 -15.16 -2.89 14.06
CA ALA A 81 -15.62 -4.10 13.38
C ALA A 81 -14.65 -4.54 12.26
N MET A 82 -14.03 -5.70 12.46
CA MET A 82 -13.15 -6.34 11.48
C MET A 82 -14.00 -6.83 10.31
N ASN A 83 -13.68 -6.31 9.12
CA ASN A 83 -14.24 -6.82 7.85
C ASN A 83 -13.16 -7.55 7.04
N CYS A 84 -12.14 -8.11 7.70
CA CYS A 84 -11.18 -8.95 7.02
C CYS A 84 -11.85 -10.30 6.72
N GLU A 85 -12.23 -10.49 5.47
CA GLU A 85 -12.74 -11.78 5.01
C GLU A 85 -11.55 -12.71 4.75
N GLY A 86 -11.51 -13.85 5.45
CA GLY A 86 -10.43 -14.81 5.39
C GLY A 86 -10.52 -15.83 6.53
N LEU A 87 -9.85 -16.97 6.37
CA LEU A 87 -9.75 -17.96 7.44
C LEU A 87 -9.02 -17.34 8.64
N SER A 88 -9.53 -17.57 9.86
CA SER A 88 -8.80 -17.32 11.09
C SER A 88 -7.61 -18.30 11.16
N GLY A 89 -6.49 -17.89 10.57
CA GLY A 89 -5.32 -18.74 10.37
C GLY A 89 -4.82 -18.60 8.93
N PHE A 90 -3.65 -17.98 8.77
CA PHE A 90 -3.02 -17.81 7.47
C PHE A 90 -2.56 -19.17 6.91
N SER A 91 -2.69 -19.37 5.61
CA SER A 91 -2.07 -20.48 4.88
C SER A 91 -1.14 -19.90 3.82
N ILE A 92 0.13 -20.30 3.85
CA ILE A 92 1.10 -19.97 2.82
C ILE A 92 0.96 -21.04 1.73
N ARG A 93 0.59 -20.63 0.52
CA ARG A 93 0.74 -21.47 -0.67
C ARG A 93 1.81 -20.85 -1.54
N ILE A 94 2.93 -21.54 -1.66
CA ILE A 94 3.91 -21.25 -2.70
C ILE A 94 3.31 -21.81 -3.99
N VAL A 95 3.15 -20.97 -5.00
CA VAL A 95 2.76 -21.38 -6.36
C VAL A 95 4.07 -21.45 -7.14
N GLU A 96 4.46 -22.66 -7.56
CA GLU A 96 5.57 -22.89 -8.50
C GLU A 96 5.22 -22.43 -9.92
#